data_AF-A0A6H1N7M2-F1
#
_entry.id   AF-A0A6H1N7M2-F1
#
_cell.length_a   1.000
_cell.length_b   1.000
_cell.length_c   1.000
_cell.angle_alpha   90.00
_cell.angle_beta   90.00
_cell.angle_gamma   90.00
#
_symmetry.space_group_name_H-M   'P 1'
#
loop_
_entity.id
_entity.type
_entity.pdbx_description
1 polymer ?
#
loop_
_entity_poly.entity_id
_entity_poly.type
_entity_poly.pdbx_seq_one_letter_code
_entity_poly.pdbx_strand_id
1 'polypeptide(L)'
;MTYRTTDNQRTGPQEDFSPIPAAPPTPGDLHAIPSLTPRERQVLTLLGYAADNREIGRRLGIAERTVKAHLTNLMTKIKVSSRTEAALYAYAHHGSLTDRS
;
A
#
# COMPACT_ATOMS: atom_id res chain seq x y z
N MET A 1 -6.25 -33.25 39.88
CA MET A 1 -5.99 -31.83 39.54
C MET A 1 -6.14 -31.65 38.04
N THR A 2 -7.11 -30.84 37.64
CA THR A 2 -7.51 -30.55 36.26
C THR A 2 -6.69 -29.38 35.74
N TYR A 3 -6.11 -29.50 34.56
CA TYR A 3 -5.71 -28.33 33.76
C TYR A 3 -6.43 -28.42 32.42
N ARG A 4 -7.24 -27.39 32.18
CA ARG A 4 -8.02 -27.09 30.98
C ARG A 4 -7.27 -26.00 30.22
N THR A 5 -7.46 -25.93 28.89
CA THR A 5 -7.28 -24.70 28.06
C THR A 5 -5.81 -24.32 27.77
N THR A 6 -5.35 -24.05 26.54
CA THR A 6 -5.96 -23.89 25.20
C THR A 6 -4.86 -24.00 24.14
N ASP A 7 -5.29 -24.38 22.93
CA ASP A 7 -4.91 -23.76 21.65
C ASP A 7 -3.42 -23.55 21.37
N ASN A 8 -2.81 -24.47 20.63
CA ASN A 8 -1.66 -24.09 19.80
C ASN A 8 -1.36 -25.13 18.71
N GLN A 9 -2.02 -25.05 17.55
CA GLN A 9 -1.48 -25.58 16.29
C GLN A 9 -2.19 -24.92 15.08
N ARG A 10 -1.46 -24.14 14.27
CA ARG A 10 -1.27 -24.37 12.82
C ARG A 10 -0.87 -23.07 12.06
N THR A 11 0.45 -22.92 11.92
CA THR A 11 1.17 -22.61 10.66
C THR A 11 0.71 -21.40 9.82
N GLY A 12 1.41 -20.28 9.96
CA GLY A 12 1.69 -19.33 8.88
C GLY A 12 3.21 -19.17 8.75
N PRO A 13 3.80 -19.23 7.55
CA PRO A 13 5.24 -19.04 7.37
C PRO A 13 5.62 -17.59 7.68
N GLN A 14 6.59 -17.45 8.58
CA GLN A 14 7.43 -16.29 8.91
C GLN A 14 7.19 -15.03 8.07
N GLU A 15 6.52 -14.05 8.68
CA GLU A 15 6.56 -12.66 8.23
C GLU A 15 8.02 -12.19 8.32
N ASP A 16 8.71 -12.15 7.18
CA ASP A 16 10.02 -11.52 7.02
C ASP A 16 9.86 -10.01 7.29
N PHE A 17 9.91 -9.63 8.56
CA PHE A 17 10.01 -8.23 8.96
C PHE A 17 11.47 -7.79 8.77
N SER A 18 11.86 -7.61 7.51
CA SER A 18 13.09 -6.88 7.17
C SER A 18 13.13 -5.53 7.94
N PRO A 19 14.31 -5.12 8.43
CA PRO A 19 14.45 -4.05 9.41
C PRO A 19 13.91 -2.72 8.86
N ILE A 20 13.28 -1.95 9.74
CA ILE A 20 12.81 -0.58 9.48
C ILE A 20 14.01 0.23 8.95
N PRO A 21 14.03 0.67 7.68
CA PRO A 21 15.12 1.48 7.18
C PRO A 21 15.05 2.86 7.86
N ALA A 22 16.16 3.26 8.48
CA ALA A 22 16.37 4.57 9.05
C ALA A 22 16.21 5.65 7.96
N ALA A 23 15.19 6.48 8.12
CA ALA A 23 14.72 7.50 7.18
C ALA A 23 14.27 6.97 5.80
N PRO A 24 13.05 7.32 5.32
CA PRO A 24 12.68 7.08 3.94
C PRO A 24 13.75 7.67 3.01
N PRO A 25 14.32 6.95 2.03
CA PRO A 25 14.70 7.64 0.80
C PRO A 25 13.41 8.28 0.30
N THR A 26 13.31 9.59 0.16
CA THR A 26 12.09 10.26 -0.32
C THR A 26 11.70 9.62 -1.66
N PRO A 27 10.73 8.69 -1.71
CA PRO A 27 10.54 7.92 -2.92
C PRO A 27 9.69 8.77 -3.84
N GLY A 28 10.20 9.12 -5.01
CA GLY A 28 9.34 9.59 -6.09
C GLY A 28 9.22 11.09 -6.30
N ASP A 29 8.81 11.41 -7.51
CA ASP A 29 8.62 12.77 -7.99
C ASP A 29 7.35 13.36 -7.37
N LEU A 30 7.47 14.41 -6.55
CA LEU A 30 6.32 15.15 -6.00
C LEU A 30 5.39 15.70 -7.10
N HIS A 31 5.98 16.00 -8.26
CA HIS A 31 5.26 16.47 -9.45
C HIS A 31 4.45 15.36 -10.16
N ALA A 32 4.59 14.09 -9.77
CA ALA A 32 3.85 13.00 -10.38
C ALA A 32 2.41 12.87 -9.85
N ILE A 33 2.12 13.36 -8.63
CA ILE A 33 0.77 13.34 -8.02
C ILE A 33 -0.31 13.93 -8.95
N PRO A 34 -0.15 15.14 -9.52
CA PRO A 34 -1.14 15.70 -10.45
C PRO A 34 -1.29 14.90 -11.76
N SER A 35 -0.28 14.12 -12.16
CA SER A 35 -0.31 13.27 -13.36
C SER A 35 -0.97 11.91 -13.13
N LEU A 36 -1.26 11.56 -11.88
CA LEU A 36 -2.02 10.35 -11.55
C LEU A 36 -3.49 10.55 -11.91
N THR A 37 -4.10 9.52 -12.48
CA THR A 37 -5.55 9.49 -12.69
C THR A 37 -6.29 9.41 -11.36
N PRO A 38 -7.58 9.77 -11.32
CA PRO A 38 -8.40 9.66 -10.11
C PRO A 38 -8.40 8.26 -9.50
N ARG A 39 -8.26 7.22 -10.34
CA ARG A 39 -8.24 5.83 -9.88
C ARG A 39 -6.89 5.44 -9.29
N GLU A 40 -5.81 5.86 -9.90
CA GLU A 40 -4.46 5.67 -9.37
C GLU A 40 -4.29 6.37 -8.02
N ARG A 41 -4.81 7.60 -7.87
CA ARG A 41 -4.82 8.31 -6.58
C ARG A 41 -5.56 7.55 -5.50
N GLN A 42 -6.77 7.04 -5.81
CA GLN A 42 -7.52 6.22 -4.84
C GLN A 42 -6.76 4.96 -4.42
N VAL A 43 -6.14 4.26 -5.38
CA VAL A 43 -5.30 3.08 -5.10
C VAL A 43 -4.12 3.46 -4.21
N LEU A 44 -3.42 4.56 -4.52
CA LEU A 44 -2.29 5.06 -3.74
C LEU A 44 -2.70 5.44 -2.31
N THR A 45 -3.80 6.18 -2.17
CA THR A 45 -4.35 6.55 -0.86
C THR A 45 -4.63 5.32 -0.01
N LEU A 46 -5.31 4.31 -0.57
CA LEU A 46 -5.59 3.06 0.14
C LEU A 46 -4.33 2.26 0.47
N LEU A 47 -3.32 2.32 -0.40
CA LEU A 47 -2.02 1.70 -0.17
C LEU A 47 -1.28 2.35 1.00
N GLY A 48 -1.39 3.68 1.15
CA GLY A 48 -0.85 4.43 2.30
C GLY A 48 -1.48 4.03 3.64
N TYR A 49 -2.71 3.52 3.63
CA TYR A 49 -3.37 2.93 4.81
C TYR A 49 -2.98 1.46 5.05
N ALA A 50 -1.94 0.96 4.38
CA ALA A 50 -1.50 -0.45 4.45
C ALA A 50 -2.60 -1.47 4.04
N ALA A 51 -3.59 -1.06 3.22
CA ALA A 51 -4.62 -1.97 2.75
C ALA A 51 -4.05 -2.99 1.74
N ASP A 52 -4.44 -4.27 1.83
CA ASP A 52 -4.03 -5.27 0.84
C ASP A 52 -4.73 -5.11 -0.52
N ASN A 53 -4.15 -5.64 -1.60
CA ASN A 53 -4.72 -5.60 -2.96
C ASN A 53 -6.18 -6.08 -3.00
N ARG A 54 -6.51 -7.09 -2.19
CA ARG A 54 -7.87 -7.60 -2.05
C ARG A 54 -8.81 -6.58 -1.43
N GLU A 55 -8.36 -5.87 -0.40
CA GLU A 55 -9.15 -4.84 0.26
C GLU A 55 -9.28 -3.58 -0.61
N ILE A 56 -8.20 -3.18 -1.27
CA ILE A 56 -8.21 -2.10 -2.26
C ILE A 56 -9.23 -2.43 -3.36
N GLY A 57 -9.20 -3.66 -3.88
CA GLY A 57 -10.16 -4.14 -4.88
C GLY A 57 -11.60 -4.06 -4.39
N ARG A 58 -11.87 -4.51 -3.16
CA ARG A 58 -13.21 -4.44 -2.54
C ARG A 58 -13.71 -3.01 -2.36
N ARG A 59 -12.87 -2.12 -1.82
CA ARG A 59 -13.23 -0.71 -1.60
C ARG A 59 -13.50 0.05 -2.90
N LEU A 60 -12.77 -0.32 -3.94
CA LEU A 60 -12.89 0.29 -5.25
C LEU A 60 -13.92 -0.41 -6.16
N GLY A 61 -14.36 -1.62 -5.83
CA GLY A 61 -15.25 -2.43 -6.67
C GLY A 61 -14.56 -3.00 -7.92
N ILE A 62 -13.26 -3.29 -7.83
CA ILE A 62 -12.46 -3.88 -8.93
C ILE A 62 -11.75 -5.16 -8.49
N ALA A 63 -11.40 -5.99 -9.47
CA ALA A 63 -10.65 -7.22 -9.21
C ALA A 63 -9.19 -6.91 -8.79
N GLU A 64 -8.61 -7.78 -7.96
CA GLU A 64 -7.20 -7.69 -7.51
C GLU A 64 -6.20 -7.59 -8.65
N ARG A 65 -6.45 -8.31 -9.76
CA ARG A 65 -5.63 -8.22 -10.98
C ARG A 65 -5.59 -6.80 -11.54
N THR A 66 -6.71 -6.08 -11.46
CA THR A 66 -6.85 -4.71 -11.95
C THR A 66 -6.17 -3.74 -10.98
N VAL A 67 -6.23 -4.01 -9.68
CA VAL A 67 -5.45 -3.27 -8.68
C VAL A 67 -3.95 -3.38 -8.97
N LYS A 68 -3.44 -4.59 -9.23
CA LYS A 68 -2.03 -4.81 -9.60
C LYS A 68 -1.63 -4.03 -10.86
N ALA A 69 -2.48 -4.02 -11.88
CA ALA A 69 -2.23 -3.22 -13.08
C ALA A 69 -2.16 -1.72 -12.78
N HIS A 70 -3.10 -1.21 -11.96
CA HIS A 70 -3.05 0.20 -11.51
C HIS A 70 -1.82 0.51 -10.67
N LEU A 71 -1.39 -0.41 -9.79
CA LEU A 71 -0.17 -0.26 -9.01
C LEU A 71 1.06 -0.19 -9.90
N THR A 72 1.22 -1.07 -10.89
CA THR A 72 2.36 -1.04 -11.81
C THR A 72 2.44 0.28 -12.58
N ASN A 73 1.30 0.76 -13.09
CA ASN A 73 1.22 2.01 -13.82
C ASN A 73 1.53 3.20 -12.90
N LEU A 74 0.96 3.22 -11.71
CA LEU A 74 1.22 4.23 -10.70
C LEU A 74 2.70 4.23 -10.30
N MET A 75 3.27 3.09 -9.94
CA MET A 75 4.66 2.96 -9.49
C MET A 75 5.63 3.48 -10.56
N THR A 76 5.37 3.18 -11.83
CA THR A 76 6.11 3.76 -12.97
C THR A 76 5.99 5.28 -13.02
N LYS A 77 4.80 5.85 -12.80
CA LYS A 77 4.58 7.30 -12.83
C LYS A 77 5.25 8.05 -11.68
N ILE A 78 5.19 7.50 -10.48
CA ILE A 78 5.82 8.10 -9.29
C ILE A 78 7.30 7.69 -9.15
N LYS A 79 7.82 6.87 -10.08
CA LYS A 79 9.20 6.35 -10.11
C LYS A 79 9.62 5.62 -8.84
N VAL A 80 8.75 4.77 -8.31
CA VAL A 80 9.07 3.89 -7.18
C VAL A 80 9.11 2.44 -7.66
N SER A 81 9.93 1.61 -7.01
CA SER A 81 10.14 0.22 -7.44
C SER A 81 9.40 -0.78 -6.55
N SER A 82 9.04 -0.39 -5.33
CA SER A 82 8.47 -1.28 -4.33
C SER A 82 7.13 -0.79 -3.79
N ARG A 83 6.29 -1.74 -3.40
CA ARG A 83 5.02 -1.47 -2.71
C ARG A 83 5.23 -0.63 -1.44
N THR A 84 6.27 -0.94 -0.66
CA THR A 84 6.61 -0.20 0.56
C THR A 84 6.97 1.24 0.25
N GLU A 85 7.75 1.49 -0.81
CA GLU A 85 8.08 2.84 -1.28
C GLU A 85 6.82 3.60 -1.72
N ALA A 86 5.91 2.94 -2.45
CA ALA A 86 4.64 3.53 -2.85
C ALA A 86 3.72 3.84 -1.66
N ALA A 87 3.66 2.96 -0.66
CA ALA A 87 2.89 3.18 0.57
C ALA A 87 3.44 4.35 1.38
N LEU A 88 4.78 4.46 1.45
CA LEU A 88 5.47 5.54 2.14
C LEU A 88 5.29 6.88 1.42
N TYR A 89 5.32 6.88 0.09
CA TYR A 89 4.96 8.04 -0.73
C TYR A 89 3.51 8.46 -0.49
N ALA A 90 2.57 7.52 -0.47
CA ALA A 90 1.17 7.81 -0.16
C ALA A 90 1.00 8.44 1.25
N TYR A 91 1.70 7.89 2.24
CA TYR A 91 1.67 8.38 3.61
C TYR A 91 2.28 9.79 3.73
N ALA A 92 3.43 10.03 3.11
CA ALA A 92 4.11 11.32 3.09
C ALA A 92 3.30 12.41 2.37
N HIS A 93 2.49 12.04 1.38
CA HIS A 93 1.73 12.97 0.54
C HIS A 93 0.20 12.88 0.71
N HIS A 94 -0.28 12.29 1.82
CA HIS A 94 -1.71 12.12 2.06
C HIS A 94 -2.48 13.45 2.02
N GLY A 95 -1.88 14.55 2.50
CA GLY A 95 -2.47 15.89 2.44
C GLY A 95 -2.73 16.38 1.01
N SER A 96 -1.76 16.20 0.11
CA SER A 96 -1.88 16.58 -1.30
C SER A 96 -2.76 15.63 -2.13
N LEU A 97 -2.97 14.39 -1.67
CA LEU A 97 -3.90 13.44 -2.28
C LEU A 97 -5.37 13.73 -1.92
N THR A 98 -5.61 14.41 -0.78
CA THR A 98 -6.94 14.67 -0.23
C THR A 98 -7.45 16.07 -0.57
N ASP A 99 -6.56 17.00 -0.95
CA ASP A 99 -6.92 18.37 -1.32
C ASP A 99 -7.18 18.53 -2.83
N ARG A 100 -8.47 18.64 -3.17
CA ARG A 100 -9.03 19.48 -4.25
C ARG A 100 -10.56 19.37 -4.24
N SER A 101 -11.20 20.18 -3.41
CA SER A 101 -12.60 20.61 -3.56
C SER A 101 -12.67 22.08 -3.17
#